data_AF-F5RKH1-F1
#
_entry.id   AF-F5RKH1-F1
#
_cell.length_a   1.000
_cell.length_b   1.000
_cell.length_c   1.000
_cell.angle_alpha   90.00
_cell.angle_beta   90.00
_cell.angle_gamma   90.00
#
_symmetry.space_group_name_H-M   'P 1'
#
loop_
_entity.id
_entity.type
_entity.pdbx_description
1 polymer ?
#
loop_
_entity_poly.entity_id
_entity_poly.type
_entity_poly.pdbx_seq_one_letter_code
_entity_poly.pdbx_strand_id
1 'polypeptide(L)'
;MMRSLFSGVSGLKSHTTRMDVIGNNIANVNTTGFKAGRVTFEDMLSQTLSGASSPGTTIGGTNPKQVGLGVTVGGIDTVFSDGSVQGTGKNTDLALTGNAMFMVKRGDQTYYTRNGAFEFDAKGNYVLPSSGLHVQGWMNKTTEHSKVSTDGAVENIVIEAGKMMAPKATEKATYSENLDANTPMITGYTFIDNSTTPPTTRVRTSTNSGMYITASKAQPVTLSLSDGTKQTVTSSTYTIGRSLPKVTSFGYYDTLGIKHESLVFLEKAIVTTVTYTDEDGNTVTKRASTWVAMKR
;
A
#
# COMPACT_ATOMS: atom_id res chain seq x y z
N MET A 1 -63.67 -18.48 39.68
CA MET A 1 -63.51 -17.04 39.35
C MET A 1 -62.06 -16.56 39.53
N MET A 2 -61.34 -16.91 40.61
CA MET A 2 -59.94 -16.46 40.80
C MET A 2 -58.97 -16.81 39.65
N ARG A 3 -59.04 -18.01 39.04
CA ARG A 3 -58.11 -18.42 37.96
C ARG A 3 -58.22 -17.57 36.68
N SER A 4 -59.43 -17.16 36.31
CA SER A 4 -59.65 -16.31 35.14
C SER A 4 -59.14 -14.88 35.37
N LEU A 5 -59.25 -14.38 36.61
CA LEU A 5 -58.66 -13.09 36.99
C LEU A 5 -57.13 -13.12 36.88
N PHE A 6 -56.47 -14.17 37.39
CA PHE A 6 -55.02 -14.31 37.28
C PHE A 6 -54.54 -14.42 35.83
N SER A 7 -55.25 -15.19 34.99
CA SER A 7 -54.96 -15.28 33.56
C SER A 7 -55.11 -13.91 32.86
N GLY A 8 -56.19 -13.18 33.14
CA GLY A 8 -56.41 -11.83 32.61
C GLY A 8 -55.34 -10.82 33.05
N VAL A 9 -54.96 -10.83 34.33
CA VAL A 9 -53.89 -9.96 34.87
C VAL A 9 -52.53 -10.32 34.25
N SER A 10 -52.25 -11.61 34.03
CA SER A 10 -51.01 -12.06 33.37
C SER A 10 -50.90 -11.55 31.93
N GLY A 11 -52.03 -11.53 31.19
CA GLY A 11 -52.11 -10.96 29.85
C GLY A 11 -51.87 -9.46 29.85
N LEU A 12 -52.52 -8.72 30.75
CA LEU A 12 -52.35 -7.26 30.86
C LEU A 12 -50.90 -6.88 31.19
N LYS A 13 -50.26 -7.58 32.13
CA LYS A 13 -48.87 -7.34 32.51
C LYS A 13 -47.90 -7.63 31.36
N SER A 14 -48.11 -8.74 30.66
CA SER A 14 -47.29 -9.12 29.49
C SER A 14 -47.44 -8.10 28.35
N HIS A 15 -48.67 -7.64 28.09
CA HIS A 15 -48.91 -6.58 27.11
C HIS A 15 -48.32 -5.23 27.51
N THR A 16 -48.33 -4.88 28.79
CA THR A 16 -47.66 -3.66 29.30
C THR A 16 -46.17 -3.70 29.00
N THR A 17 -45.52 -4.83 29.29
CA THR A 17 -44.09 -5.04 28.99
C THR A 17 -43.81 -4.91 27.49
N ARG A 18 -44.69 -5.45 26.63
CA ARG A 18 -44.58 -5.27 25.18
C ARG A 18 -44.74 -3.81 24.76
N MET A 19 -45.63 -3.06 25.40
CA MET A 19 -45.77 -1.63 25.12
C MET A 19 -44.53 -0.84 25.54
N ASP A 20 -43.89 -1.19 26.66
CA ASP A 20 -42.64 -0.54 27.09
C ASP A 20 -41.51 -0.76 26.07
N VAL A 21 -41.38 -1.98 25.54
CA VAL A 21 -40.39 -2.30 24.49
C VAL A 21 -40.70 -1.58 23.18
N ILE A 22 -41.97 -1.51 22.76
CA ILE A 22 -42.38 -0.74 21.58
C ILE A 22 -42.08 0.76 21.79
N GLY A 23 -42.40 1.30 22.96
CA GLY A 23 -42.11 2.68 23.32
C GLY A 23 -40.60 2.97 23.27
N ASN A 24 -39.77 2.07 23.78
CA ASN A 24 -38.31 2.20 23.71
C ASN A 24 -37.79 2.17 22.26
N ASN A 25 -38.33 1.28 21.42
CA ASN A 25 -37.97 1.21 19.99
C ASN A 25 -38.33 2.51 19.25
N ILE A 26 -39.51 3.07 19.50
CA ILE A 26 -39.95 4.32 18.88
C ILE A 26 -39.09 5.50 19.36
N ALA A 27 -38.79 5.57 20.67
CA ALA A 27 -37.96 6.62 21.24
C ALA A 27 -36.54 6.65 20.64
N ASN A 28 -36.01 5.49 20.26
CA ASN A 28 -34.65 5.33 19.72
C ASN A 28 -34.60 5.19 18.20
N VAL A 29 -35.66 5.55 17.46
CA VAL A 29 -35.73 5.39 16.01
C VAL A 29 -34.59 6.11 15.26
N ASN A 30 -34.14 7.26 15.78
CA ASN A 30 -33.07 8.06 15.19
C ASN A 30 -31.69 7.78 15.81
N THR A 31 -31.59 6.85 16.77
CA THR A 31 -30.33 6.54 17.42
C THR A 31 -29.48 5.64 16.50
N THR A 32 -28.31 6.14 16.08
CA THR A 32 -27.40 5.43 15.19
C THR A 32 -26.93 4.11 15.80
N GLY A 33 -27.09 3.02 15.05
CA GLY A 33 -26.66 1.68 15.49
C GLY A 33 -27.60 1.01 16.50
N PHE A 34 -28.78 1.58 16.78
CA PHE A 34 -29.80 0.96 17.63
C PHE A 34 -30.33 -0.33 16.98
N LYS A 35 -30.60 -1.35 17.82
CA LYS A 35 -31.20 -2.61 17.41
C LYS A 35 -32.51 -2.81 18.16
N ALA A 36 -33.59 -3.04 17.41
CA ALA A 36 -34.93 -3.12 17.97
C ALA A 36 -35.10 -4.36 18.87
N GLY A 37 -35.77 -4.16 20.01
CA GLY A 37 -36.19 -5.25 20.89
C GLY A 37 -37.52 -5.86 20.44
N ARG A 38 -37.64 -7.19 20.52
CA ARG A 38 -38.88 -7.93 20.24
C ARG A 38 -39.25 -8.81 21.43
N VAL A 39 -40.46 -8.63 21.94
CA VAL A 39 -41.00 -9.45 23.03
C VAL A 39 -41.62 -10.73 22.48
N THR A 40 -41.25 -11.86 23.07
CA THR A 40 -41.89 -13.16 22.83
C THR A 40 -42.75 -13.55 24.04
N PHE A 41 -43.92 -14.12 23.76
CA PHE A 41 -44.84 -14.60 24.79
C PHE A 41 -44.77 -16.12 24.87
N GLU A 42 -44.89 -16.64 26.08
CA GLU A 42 -44.95 -18.06 26.36
C GLU A 42 -46.19 -18.35 27.22
N ASP A 43 -46.79 -19.52 27.02
CA ASP A 43 -47.90 -19.97 27.84
C ASP A 43 -47.39 -20.47 29.20
N MET A 44 -48.18 -20.25 30.25
CA MET A 44 -47.89 -20.87 31.54
C MET A 44 -48.44 -22.29 31.57
N LEU A 45 -47.74 -23.19 32.28
CA LEU A 45 -48.09 -24.61 32.37
C LEU A 45 -49.60 -24.81 32.62
N SER A 46 -50.24 -25.58 31.77
CA SER A 46 -51.66 -25.87 31.90
C SER A 46 -51.93 -26.81 33.07
N GLN A 47 -52.98 -26.54 33.84
CA GLN A 47 -53.42 -27.42 34.92
C GLN A 47 -54.31 -28.54 34.37
N THR A 48 -53.89 -29.79 34.54
CA THR A 48 -54.68 -30.96 34.15
C THR A 48 -55.70 -31.31 35.22
N LEU A 49 -56.99 -31.26 34.89
CA LEU A 49 -58.11 -31.65 35.77
C LEU A 49 -58.47 -33.12 35.60
N SER A 50 -58.30 -33.68 34.40
CA SER A 50 -58.48 -35.11 34.12
C SER A 50 -57.52 -35.55 33.03
N GLY A 51 -56.88 -36.70 33.21
CA GLY A 51 -56.05 -37.35 32.19
C GLY A 51 -56.90 -37.88 31.02
N ALA A 52 -56.24 -38.16 29.91
CA ALA A 52 -56.87 -38.82 28.76
C ALA A 52 -57.14 -40.30 29.09
N SER A 53 -58.25 -40.87 28.58
CA SER A 53 -58.55 -42.30 28.73
C SER A 53 -58.64 -42.98 27.37
N SER A 54 -58.12 -44.21 27.28
CA SER A 54 -58.26 -45.06 26.09
C SER A 54 -59.71 -45.56 25.94
N PRO A 55 -60.20 -45.84 24.71
CA PRO A 55 -61.52 -46.43 24.50
C PRO A 55 -61.65 -47.81 25.18
N GLY A 56 -62.79 -48.05 25.82
CA GLY A 56 -63.19 -49.35 26.38
C GLY A 56 -64.26 -50.06 25.55
N THR A 57 -64.75 -51.22 26.00
CA THR A 57 -65.77 -52.03 25.31
C THR A 57 -67.18 -51.43 25.33
N THR A 58 -67.47 -50.51 26.27
CA THR A 58 -68.80 -49.90 26.44
C THR A 58 -68.80 -48.39 26.17
N ILE A 59 -67.66 -47.71 26.23
CA ILE A 59 -67.56 -46.24 26.07
C ILE A 59 -66.24 -45.88 25.37
N GLY A 60 -66.27 -44.85 24.52
CA GLY A 60 -65.10 -44.34 23.81
C GLY A 60 -64.06 -43.64 24.71
N GLY A 61 -62.90 -43.36 24.13
CA GLY A 61 -61.84 -42.64 24.83
C GLY A 61 -62.24 -41.19 25.16
N THR A 62 -61.60 -40.61 26.18
CA THR A 62 -61.88 -39.23 26.60
C THR A 62 -60.64 -38.35 26.47
N ASN A 63 -60.85 -37.12 26.02
CA ASN A 63 -59.79 -36.12 25.91
C ASN A 63 -59.36 -35.61 27.29
N PRO A 64 -58.08 -35.24 27.47
CA PRO A 64 -57.63 -34.64 28.72
C PRO A 64 -58.29 -33.27 28.89
N LYS A 65 -58.76 -32.99 30.11
CA LYS A 65 -59.36 -31.70 30.46
C LYS A 65 -58.28 -30.84 31.09
N GLN A 66 -57.75 -29.88 30.34
CA GLN A 66 -56.71 -28.95 30.80
C GLN A 66 -57.21 -27.51 30.77
N VAL A 67 -56.74 -26.71 31.73
CA VAL A 67 -57.03 -25.27 31.82
C VAL A 67 -55.70 -24.52 31.82
N GLY A 68 -55.49 -23.67 30.82
CA GLY A 68 -54.32 -22.80 30.74
C GLY A 68 -54.31 -21.77 31.86
N LEU A 69 -53.14 -21.55 32.47
CA LEU A 69 -52.98 -20.65 33.61
C LEU A 69 -52.71 -19.19 33.21
N GLY A 70 -52.52 -18.90 31.92
CA GLY A 70 -52.26 -17.56 31.39
C GLY A 70 -51.02 -17.52 30.51
N VAL A 71 -50.44 -16.33 30.37
CA VAL A 71 -49.25 -16.07 29.55
C VAL A 71 -48.19 -15.32 30.36
N THR A 72 -46.93 -15.53 30.00
CA THR A 72 -45.78 -14.78 30.52
C THR A 72 -44.91 -14.29 29.35
N VAL A 73 -43.97 -13.40 29.66
CA VAL A 73 -42.92 -13.00 28.71
C VAL A 73 -41.83 -14.08 28.73
N GLY A 74 -41.59 -14.70 27.58
CA GLY A 74 -40.52 -15.69 27.40
C GLY A 74 -39.14 -15.04 27.27
N GLY A 75 -39.09 -13.87 26.62
CA GLY A 75 -37.86 -13.10 26.47
C GLY A 75 -38.05 -11.79 25.71
N ILE A 76 -36.97 -11.00 25.69
CA ILE A 76 -36.85 -9.79 24.86
C ILE A 76 -35.60 -9.99 24.00
N ASP A 77 -35.81 -10.32 22.74
CA ASP A 77 -34.73 -10.56 21.79
C ASP A 77 -34.32 -9.25 21.10
N THR A 78 -33.03 -9.09 20.85
CA THR A 78 -32.51 -8.00 20.03
C THR A 78 -32.44 -8.43 18.57
N VAL A 79 -33.05 -7.67 17.67
CA VAL A 79 -33.09 -8.00 16.23
C VAL A 79 -31.89 -7.39 15.52
N PHE A 80 -30.96 -8.24 15.04
CA PHE A 80 -29.72 -7.84 14.35
C PHE A 80 -29.88 -7.67 12.82
N SER A 81 -31.01 -7.15 12.35
CA SER A 81 -31.17 -6.78 10.94
C SER A 81 -30.39 -5.50 10.61
N ASP A 82 -29.89 -5.39 9.38
CA ASP A 82 -29.29 -4.14 8.90
C ASP A 82 -30.37 -3.09 8.59
N GLY A 83 -30.04 -1.83 8.86
CA GLY A 83 -30.88 -0.68 8.55
C GLY A 83 -30.45 0.00 7.26
N SER A 84 -31.20 1.03 6.84
CA SER A 84 -30.81 1.86 5.72
C SER A 84 -29.60 2.74 6.08
N VAL A 85 -28.65 2.88 5.16
CA VAL A 85 -27.46 3.72 5.34
C VAL A 85 -27.74 5.11 4.79
N GLN A 86 -27.35 6.15 5.53
CA GLN A 86 -27.39 7.54 5.08
C GLN A 86 -25.97 8.10 5.01
N GLY A 87 -25.67 8.81 3.92
CA GLY A 87 -24.38 9.49 3.77
C GLY A 87 -24.34 10.76 4.62
N THR A 88 -23.29 10.91 5.44
CA THR A 88 -23.10 12.09 6.30
C THR A 88 -22.17 13.14 5.70
N GLY A 89 -21.40 12.79 4.66
CA GLY A 89 -20.39 13.65 4.06
C GLY A 89 -19.10 13.78 4.88
N LYS A 90 -18.97 13.04 5.99
CA LYS A 90 -17.79 13.04 6.85
C LYS A 90 -16.99 11.75 6.66
N ASN A 91 -15.72 11.87 6.32
CA ASN A 91 -14.87 10.73 5.96
C ASN A 91 -14.56 9.79 7.15
N THR A 92 -14.75 10.24 8.39
CA THR A 92 -14.55 9.42 9.59
C THR A 92 -15.80 8.64 9.99
N ASP A 93 -16.95 8.93 9.38
CA ASP A 93 -18.16 8.18 9.69
C ASP A 93 -18.18 6.89 8.86
N LEU A 94 -18.29 5.75 9.56
CA LEU A 94 -18.26 4.43 8.94
C LEU A 94 -19.54 3.66 9.25
N ALA A 95 -20.05 2.97 8.24
CA ALA A 95 -21.14 2.01 8.40
C ALA A 95 -20.66 0.63 7.93
N LEU A 96 -20.83 -0.40 8.76
CA LEU A 96 -20.62 -1.78 8.32
C LEU A 96 -21.87 -2.28 7.61
N THR A 97 -21.71 -3.25 6.73
CA THR A 97 -22.81 -4.02 6.13
C THR A 97 -22.60 -5.49 6.47
N GLY A 98 -23.64 -6.18 6.91
CA GLY A 98 -23.59 -7.56 7.36
C GLY A 98 -23.29 -7.74 8.85
N ASN A 99 -22.94 -8.97 9.20
CA ASN A 99 -22.76 -9.42 10.59
C ASN A 99 -21.38 -9.03 11.13
N ALA A 100 -21.25 -7.77 11.56
CA ALA A 100 -20.03 -7.28 12.18
C ALA A 100 -20.32 -6.16 13.20
N MET A 101 -19.37 -5.95 14.11
CA MET A 101 -19.37 -4.85 15.08
C MET A 101 -17.98 -4.21 15.14
N PHE A 102 -17.94 -2.91 15.40
CA PHE A 102 -16.70 -2.23 15.73
C PHE A 102 -16.27 -2.58 17.14
N MET A 103 -14.97 -2.75 17.33
CA MET A 103 -14.37 -2.97 18.64
C MET A 103 -13.87 -1.64 19.19
N VAL A 104 -14.28 -1.32 20.41
CA VAL A 104 -13.85 -0.11 21.13
C VAL A 104 -13.40 -0.48 22.53
N LYS A 105 -12.49 0.29 23.13
CA LYS A 105 -11.88 -0.03 24.42
C LYS A 105 -12.00 1.12 25.42
N ARG A 106 -12.23 0.77 26.68
CA ARG A 106 -12.14 1.65 27.85
C ARG A 106 -11.11 1.07 28.82
N GLY A 107 -9.89 1.59 28.82
CA GLY A 107 -8.81 1.01 29.63
C GLY A 107 -8.55 -0.43 29.20
N ASP A 108 -8.85 -1.40 30.06
CA ASP A 108 -8.69 -2.84 29.78
C ASP A 108 -9.97 -3.54 29.32
N GLN A 109 -11.11 -2.85 29.33
CA GLN A 109 -12.39 -3.43 28.92
C GLN A 109 -12.67 -3.19 27.45
N THR A 110 -12.97 -4.27 26.73
CA THR A 110 -13.37 -4.26 25.32
C THR A 110 -14.89 -4.25 25.20
N TYR A 111 -15.42 -3.37 24.37
CA TYR A 111 -16.83 -3.24 24.04
C TYR A 111 -17.03 -3.34 22.53
N TYR A 112 -18.26 -3.62 22.13
CA TYR A 112 -18.66 -3.74 20.74
C TYR A 112 -19.78 -2.75 20.42
N THR A 113 -19.70 -2.08 19.28
CA THR A 113 -20.69 -1.10 18.86
C THR A 113 -20.97 -1.19 17.36
N ARG A 114 -22.21 -0.88 16.97
CA ARG A 114 -22.59 -0.68 15.57
C ARG A 114 -22.57 0.79 15.16
N ASN A 115 -22.47 1.70 16.14
CA ASN A 115 -22.32 3.12 15.89
C ASN A 115 -20.90 3.41 15.40
N GLY A 116 -20.78 3.97 14.19
CA GLY A 116 -19.52 4.33 13.58
C GLY A 116 -19.36 5.83 13.33
N ALA A 117 -20.05 6.68 14.10
CA ALA A 117 -19.82 8.12 14.12
C ALA A 117 -18.53 8.44 14.90
N PHE A 118 -17.38 8.14 14.30
CA PHE A 118 -16.07 8.30 14.95
C PHE A 118 -15.43 9.64 14.64
N GLU A 119 -14.57 10.11 15.54
CA GLU A 119 -13.83 11.36 15.44
C GLU A 119 -12.40 11.21 15.93
N PHE A 120 -11.52 12.11 15.49
CA PHE A 120 -10.18 12.23 16.05
C PHE A 120 -10.19 13.23 17.20
N ASP A 121 -9.60 12.85 18.33
CA ASP A 121 -9.37 13.78 19.44
C ASP A 121 -8.15 14.69 19.17
N ALA A 122 -7.90 15.65 20.07
CA ALA A 122 -6.77 16.58 19.96
C ALA A 122 -5.38 15.90 19.97
N LYS A 123 -5.29 14.65 20.46
CA LYS A 123 -4.06 13.86 20.46
C LYS A 123 -3.97 12.93 19.23
N GLY A 124 -4.96 12.96 18.33
CA GLY A 124 -5.03 12.10 17.16
C GLY A 124 -5.59 10.70 17.43
N ASN A 125 -6.13 10.42 18.62
CA ASN A 125 -6.77 9.14 18.88
C ASN A 125 -8.11 9.07 18.16
N TYR A 126 -8.40 7.92 17.55
CA TYR A 126 -9.70 7.66 16.95
C TYR A 126 -10.69 7.19 18.01
N VAL A 127 -11.73 7.97 18.25
CA VAL A 127 -12.65 7.81 19.37
C VAL A 127 -14.10 7.93 18.96
N LEU A 128 -14.99 7.34 19.76
CA LEU A 128 -16.42 7.62 19.70
C LEU A 128 -16.71 8.87 20.55
N PRO A 129 -17.17 10.00 19.97
CA PRO A 129 -17.30 11.27 20.70
C PRO A 129 -18.34 11.24 21.82
N SER A 130 -19.37 10.38 21.71
CA SER A 130 -20.42 10.27 22.73
C SER A 130 -19.96 9.59 24.02
N SER A 131 -18.93 8.74 23.98
CA SER A 131 -18.47 7.94 25.12
C SER A 131 -16.99 8.08 25.44
N GLY A 132 -16.20 8.66 24.53
CA GLY A 132 -14.74 8.77 24.63
C GLY A 132 -14.01 7.44 24.47
N LEU A 133 -14.67 6.39 23.97
CA LEU A 133 -14.08 5.07 23.80
C LEU A 133 -13.12 5.04 22.61
N HIS A 134 -11.97 4.39 22.77
CA HIS A 134 -10.95 4.29 21.72
C HIS A 134 -11.26 3.16 20.75
N VAL A 135 -11.28 3.46 19.46
CA VAL A 135 -11.48 2.46 18.41
C VAL A 135 -10.23 1.59 18.29
N GLN A 136 -10.45 0.27 18.23
CA GLN A 136 -9.39 -0.70 18.08
C GLN A 136 -9.14 -1.04 16.61
N GLY A 137 -7.89 -1.31 16.27
CA GLY A 137 -7.48 -1.78 14.95
C GLY A 137 -5.98 -2.08 14.91
N TRP A 138 -5.44 -2.13 13.70
CA TRP A 138 -4.01 -2.34 13.50
C TRP A 138 -3.35 -1.07 13.00
N MET A 139 -2.29 -0.65 13.69
CA MET A 139 -1.47 0.49 13.30
C MET A 139 -0.29 0.01 12.45
N ASN A 140 0.02 0.76 11.40
CA ASN A 140 1.24 0.54 10.65
C ASN A 140 2.46 1.02 11.46
N LYS A 141 3.21 0.08 12.03
CA LYS A 141 4.45 0.38 12.78
C LYS A 141 5.71 0.25 11.92
N THR A 142 5.57 -0.02 10.63
CA THR A 142 6.73 -0.23 9.76
C THR A 142 7.29 1.11 9.29
N THR A 143 8.61 1.26 9.40
CA THR A 143 9.38 2.47 8.99
C THR A 143 9.20 2.84 7.52
N GLU A 144 8.79 1.90 6.67
CA GLU A 144 8.62 2.11 5.23
C GLU A 144 7.19 2.44 4.80
N HIS A 145 6.26 2.67 5.72
CA HIS A 145 4.82 2.83 5.41
C HIS A 145 4.24 1.64 4.63
N SER A 146 4.85 0.45 4.77
CA SER A 146 4.40 -0.79 4.14
C SER A 146 3.01 -1.21 4.63
N LYS A 147 2.37 -2.15 3.93
CA LYS A 147 1.04 -2.69 4.26
C LYS A 147 0.85 -2.92 5.77
N VAL A 148 -0.31 -2.52 6.30
CA VAL A 148 -0.71 -2.79 7.69
C VAL A 148 -0.72 -4.31 7.92
N SER A 149 0.01 -4.79 8.93
CA SER A 149 -0.04 -6.19 9.36
C SER A 149 -1.24 -6.41 10.29
N THR A 150 -2.01 -7.46 10.01
CA THR A 150 -3.21 -7.86 10.78
C THR A 150 -2.95 -9.07 11.67
N ASP A 151 -1.71 -9.57 11.74
CA ASP A 151 -1.39 -10.81 12.44
C ASP A 151 -1.21 -10.61 13.96
N GLY A 152 -1.10 -9.35 14.41
CA GLY A 152 -0.95 -8.98 15.82
C GLY A 152 -2.27 -8.74 16.55
N ALA A 153 -2.18 -8.53 17.87
CA ALA A 153 -3.31 -8.05 18.66
C ALA A 153 -3.75 -6.66 18.20
N VAL A 154 -5.04 -6.38 18.33
CA VAL A 154 -5.59 -5.05 18.05
C VAL A 154 -5.15 -4.05 19.12
N GLU A 155 -4.92 -2.81 18.70
CA GLU A 155 -4.47 -1.70 19.54
C GLU A 155 -5.33 -0.46 19.27
N ASN A 156 -5.19 0.57 20.11
CA ASN A 156 -5.85 1.86 19.88
C ASN A 156 -5.35 2.48 18.57
N ILE A 157 -6.26 2.92 17.71
CA ILE A 157 -5.91 3.66 16.50
C ILE A 157 -5.54 5.10 16.88
N VAL A 158 -4.31 5.51 16.56
CA VAL A 158 -3.79 6.85 16.82
C VAL A 158 -3.12 7.40 15.57
N ILE A 159 -3.71 8.44 15.00
CA ILE A 159 -3.18 9.16 13.84
C ILE A 159 -2.84 10.58 14.28
N GLU A 160 -1.59 10.78 14.69
CA GLU A 160 -1.09 12.10 15.09
C GLU A 160 -1.04 13.04 13.88
N ALA A 161 -1.67 14.21 14.02
CA ALA A 161 -1.57 15.26 13.03
C ALA A 161 -0.17 15.89 13.04
N GLY A 162 0.41 16.12 11.87
CA GLY A 162 1.73 16.74 11.74
C GLY A 162 2.91 15.77 11.73
N LYS A 163 2.69 14.46 11.60
CA LYS A 163 3.79 13.53 11.31
C LYS A 163 4.46 13.89 10.00
N MET A 164 5.76 14.19 10.07
CA MET A 164 6.58 14.43 8.91
C MET A 164 7.05 13.09 8.33
N MET A 165 6.93 12.93 7.02
CA MET A 165 7.52 11.78 6.34
C MET A 165 9.04 11.96 6.34
N ALA A 166 9.77 10.99 6.90
CA ALA A 166 11.23 11.00 6.86
C ALA A 166 11.73 10.86 5.40
N PRO A 167 12.80 11.56 5.01
CA PRO A 167 13.39 11.40 3.68
C PRO A 167 13.94 9.98 3.50
N LYS A 168 13.65 9.36 2.36
CA LYS A 168 14.21 8.05 1.98
C LYS A 168 15.35 8.25 0.99
N ALA A 169 16.53 7.71 1.31
CA ALA A 169 17.69 7.77 0.42
C ALA A 169 17.41 7.05 -0.90
N THR A 170 17.92 7.59 -2.01
CA THR A 170 17.79 6.96 -3.33
C THR A 170 18.72 5.74 -3.41
N GLU A 171 18.17 4.53 -3.55
CA GLU A 171 18.96 3.30 -3.67
C GLU A 171 19.33 2.95 -5.11
N LYS A 172 18.45 3.28 -6.07
CA LYS A 172 18.62 2.95 -7.49
C LYS A 172 18.25 4.14 -8.34
N ALA A 173 19.13 4.48 -9.27
CA ALA A 173 18.85 5.42 -10.35
C ALA A 173 18.97 4.66 -11.68
N THR A 174 17.90 4.69 -12.46
CA THR A 174 17.89 4.14 -13.82
C THR A 174 18.18 5.27 -14.80
N TYR A 175 19.22 5.10 -15.63
CA TYR A 175 19.59 6.07 -16.66
C TYR A 175 19.52 5.41 -18.03
N SER A 176 18.77 6.02 -18.95
CA SER A 176 18.62 5.57 -20.33
C SER A 176 18.94 6.73 -21.25
N GLU A 177 19.91 6.55 -22.15
CA GLU A 177 20.27 7.52 -23.17
C GLU A 177 20.47 6.82 -24.51
N ASN A 178 20.05 7.48 -25.60
CA ASN A 178 20.34 7.02 -26.94
C ASN A 178 21.72 7.54 -27.37
N LEU A 179 22.64 6.64 -27.72
CA LEU A 179 24.01 6.95 -28.11
C LEU A 179 24.20 6.74 -29.61
N ASP A 180 24.83 7.69 -30.28
CA ASP A 180 25.04 7.66 -31.73
C ASP A 180 26.05 6.57 -32.13
N ALA A 181 25.59 5.62 -32.94
CA ALA A 181 26.40 4.55 -33.49
C ALA A 181 27.56 5.05 -34.37
N ASN A 182 27.51 6.27 -34.92
CA ASN A 182 28.55 6.81 -35.79
C ASN A 182 29.59 7.67 -35.07
N THR A 183 29.59 7.69 -33.72
CA THR A 183 30.57 8.47 -32.94
C THR A 183 32.01 8.11 -33.36
N PRO A 184 32.83 9.11 -33.78
CA PRO A 184 34.15 8.86 -34.34
C PRO A 184 35.15 8.44 -33.26
N MET A 185 36.05 7.53 -33.63
CA MET A 185 37.02 6.91 -32.73
C MET A 185 38.41 7.49 -32.95
N ILE A 186 39.24 7.52 -31.91
CA ILE A 186 40.62 7.97 -31.98
C ILE A 186 41.45 6.89 -32.69
N THR A 187 41.94 7.21 -33.88
CA THR A 187 42.74 6.32 -34.74
C THR A 187 44.23 6.61 -34.67
N GLY A 188 44.61 7.80 -34.20
CA GLY A 188 46.01 8.18 -34.02
C GLY A 188 46.16 9.50 -33.28
N TYR A 189 47.40 9.90 -33.04
CA TYR A 189 47.70 11.18 -32.42
C TYR A 189 48.98 11.78 -32.98
N THR A 190 49.05 13.10 -32.91
CA THR A 190 50.20 13.89 -33.31
C THR A 190 50.60 14.78 -32.15
N PHE A 191 51.89 14.84 -31.88
CA PHE A 191 52.46 15.71 -30.85
C PHE A 191 53.66 16.43 -31.45
N ILE A 192 53.92 17.62 -30.95
CA ILE A 192 55.10 18.39 -31.33
C ILE A 192 56.25 17.90 -30.46
N ASP A 193 57.31 17.42 -31.09
CA ASP A 193 58.53 17.03 -30.41
C ASP A 193 59.43 18.28 -30.30
N ASN A 194 59.50 18.85 -29.09
CA ASN A 194 60.30 20.05 -28.82
C ASN A 194 61.81 19.75 -28.65
N SER A 195 62.24 18.49 -28.83
CA SER A 195 63.66 18.11 -28.70
C SER A 195 64.49 18.34 -29.96
N THR A 196 63.87 18.73 -31.07
CA THR A 196 64.54 19.02 -32.35
C THR A 196 64.48 20.51 -32.71
N THR A 197 65.50 21.03 -33.39
CA THR A 197 65.53 22.40 -33.94
C THR A 197 65.66 22.36 -35.46
N PRO A 198 64.65 22.80 -36.24
CA PRO A 198 63.34 23.29 -35.82
C PRO A 198 62.43 22.18 -35.26
N PRO A 199 61.50 22.51 -34.33
CA PRO A 199 60.60 21.52 -33.71
C PRO A 199 59.79 20.81 -34.78
N THR A 200 59.90 19.48 -34.82
CA THR A 200 59.24 18.67 -35.83
C THR A 200 57.95 18.07 -35.29
N THR A 201 56.87 18.19 -36.06
CA THR A 201 55.60 17.53 -35.77
C THR A 201 55.77 16.02 -35.97
N ARG A 202 55.76 15.24 -34.90
CA ARG A 202 55.79 13.78 -35.00
C ARG A 202 54.37 13.24 -35.02
N VAL A 203 54.05 12.55 -36.12
CA VAL A 203 52.82 11.77 -36.26
C VAL A 203 53.11 10.35 -35.78
N ARG A 204 52.45 9.90 -34.70
CA ARG A 204 52.46 8.49 -34.32
C ARG A 204 51.08 7.90 -34.61
N THR A 205 50.94 7.31 -35.80
CA THR A 205 49.85 6.38 -36.12
C THR A 205 50.23 5.01 -35.56
N SER A 206 49.71 4.68 -34.37
CA SER A 206 49.85 3.32 -33.85
C SER A 206 48.62 2.50 -34.26
N THR A 207 48.86 1.33 -34.85
CA THR A 207 47.85 0.32 -35.15
C THR A 207 47.42 -0.51 -33.93
N ASN A 208 48.05 -0.29 -32.76
CA ASN A 208 47.77 -1.05 -31.55
C ASN A 208 46.65 -0.40 -30.73
N SER A 209 45.49 -1.04 -30.75
CA SER A 209 44.37 -0.73 -29.85
C SER A 209 44.82 -0.85 -28.38
N GLY A 210 44.51 0.15 -27.54
CA GLY A 210 44.78 0.10 -26.09
C GLY A 210 45.93 0.98 -25.58
N MET A 211 46.58 1.80 -26.42
CA MET A 211 47.61 2.73 -25.95
C MET A 211 47.01 3.99 -25.31
N TYR A 212 47.47 4.32 -24.10
CA TYR A 212 47.11 5.55 -23.39
C TYR A 212 47.91 6.76 -23.90
N ILE A 213 47.21 7.86 -24.17
CA ILE A 213 47.74 9.14 -24.61
C ILE A 213 47.37 10.16 -23.54
N THR A 214 48.35 10.66 -22.79
CA THR A 214 48.11 11.71 -21.80
C THR A 214 48.41 13.07 -22.43
N ALA A 215 47.38 13.91 -22.56
CA ALA A 215 47.52 15.30 -22.98
C ALA A 215 47.62 16.23 -21.76
N SER A 216 48.48 17.23 -21.85
CA SER A 216 48.70 18.25 -20.80
C SER A 216 48.86 19.63 -21.42
N LYS A 217 48.61 20.70 -20.66
CA LYS A 217 48.79 22.09 -21.13
C LYS A 217 50.21 22.37 -21.64
N ALA A 218 51.21 21.66 -21.11
CA ALA A 218 52.61 21.78 -21.53
C ALA A 218 52.94 20.98 -22.82
N GLN A 219 52.11 19.98 -23.16
CA GLN A 219 52.27 19.13 -24.35
C GLN A 219 50.88 18.85 -24.93
N PRO A 220 50.32 19.76 -25.73
CA PRO A 220 49.04 19.55 -26.39
C PRO A 220 49.19 18.43 -27.41
N VAL A 221 48.19 17.54 -27.47
CA VAL A 221 48.17 16.41 -28.39
C VAL A 221 47.00 16.59 -29.35
N THR A 222 47.26 16.51 -30.65
CA THR A 222 46.21 16.54 -31.66
C THR A 222 45.83 15.12 -32.03
N LEU A 223 44.64 14.70 -31.60
CA LEU A 223 44.04 13.41 -31.88
C LEU A 223 43.47 13.40 -33.29
N SER A 224 43.72 12.33 -34.03
CA SER A 224 43.09 12.05 -35.31
C SER A 224 41.93 11.08 -35.07
N LEU A 225 40.75 11.46 -35.54
CA LEU A 225 39.52 10.70 -35.41
C LEU A 225 39.25 9.89 -36.70
N SER A 226 38.39 8.87 -36.61
CA SER A 226 38.07 7.94 -37.70
C SER A 226 37.27 8.55 -38.86
N ASP A 227 36.67 9.72 -38.64
CA ASP A 227 35.97 10.54 -39.63
C ASP A 227 36.91 11.49 -40.40
N GLY A 228 38.21 11.48 -40.07
CA GLY A 228 39.21 12.39 -40.65
C GLY A 228 39.34 13.71 -39.91
N THR A 229 38.50 13.97 -38.90
CA THR A 229 38.55 15.18 -38.08
C THR A 229 39.77 15.13 -37.15
N LYS A 230 40.47 16.25 -36.98
CA LYS A 230 41.59 16.38 -36.05
C LYS A 230 41.17 17.27 -34.89
N GLN A 231 41.36 16.83 -33.66
CA GLN A 231 41.03 17.60 -32.47
C GLN A 231 42.25 17.76 -31.58
N THR A 232 42.64 19.01 -31.31
CA THR A 232 43.70 19.32 -30.35
C THR A 232 43.15 19.28 -28.94
N VAL A 233 43.73 18.42 -28.11
CA VAL A 233 43.33 18.25 -26.73
C VAL A 233 44.47 18.64 -25.80
N THR A 234 44.12 19.38 -24.75
CA THR A 234 45.05 20.07 -23.84
C THR A 234 45.01 19.51 -22.42
N SER A 235 44.16 18.50 -22.16
CA SER A 235 44.04 17.86 -20.85
C SER A 235 43.35 16.50 -20.97
N SER A 236 43.76 15.55 -20.13
CA SER A 236 43.21 14.19 -19.93
C SER A 236 43.95 13.08 -20.67
N THR A 237 43.74 11.85 -20.21
CA THR A 237 44.25 10.63 -20.83
C THR A 237 43.18 10.01 -21.73
N TYR A 238 43.53 9.79 -22.99
CA TYR A 238 42.71 9.19 -24.04
C TYR A 238 43.30 7.85 -24.47
N THR A 239 42.49 6.91 -24.95
CA THR A 239 42.97 5.60 -25.41
C THR A 239 42.72 5.44 -26.90
N ILE A 240 43.74 5.01 -27.65
CA ILE A 240 43.61 4.70 -29.08
C ILE A 240 42.65 3.51 -29.25
N GLY A 241 41.69 3.64 -30.17
CA GLY A 241 40.61 2.66 -30.36
C GLY A 241 39.33 2.96 -29.56
N ARG A 242 39.26 4.11 -28.87
CA ARG A 242 38.05 4.60 -28.19
C ARG A 242 37.58 5.94 -28.76
N SER A 243 36.31 6.28 -28.58
CA SER A 243 35.79 7.64 -28.86
C SER A 243 36.25 8.65 -27.81
N LEU A 244 36.06 9.93 -28.10
CA LEU A 244 36.05 10.96 -27.06
C LEU A 244 34.97 10.61 -26.01
N PRO A 245 35.24 10.81 -24.71
CA PRO A 245 34.27 10.52 -23.67
C PRO A 245 33.09 11.48 -23.78
N LYS A 246 31.89 10.94 -23.92
CA LYS A 246 30.66 11.71 -23.76
C LYS A 246 30.40 11.83 -22.26
N VAL A 247 30.31 13.06 -21.77
CA VAL A 247 30.03 13.35 -20.37
C VAL A 247 28.54 13.61 -20.23
N THR A 248 27.87 12.83 -19.39
CA THR A 248 26.51 13.12 -18.97
C THR A 248 26.43 13.20 -17.46
N SER A 249 25.50 14.00 -16.95
CA SER A 249 25.31 14.20 -15.52
C SER A 249 23.98 13.60 -15.10
N PHE A 250 23.94 12.96 -13.93
CA PHE A 250 22.68 12.67 -13.25
C PHE A 250 22.62 13.39 -11.91
N GLY A 251 21.44 13.91 -11.59
CA GLY A 251 21.16 14.55 -10.31
C GLY A 251 20.70 13.51 -9.28
N TYR A 252 21.22 13.58 -8.07
CA TYR A 252 20.71 12.85 -6.92
C TYR A 252 20.51 13.82 -5.75
N TYR A 253 19.64 13.49 -4.81
CA TYR A 253 19.38 14.31 -3.63
C TYR A 253 19.97 13.65 -2.39
N ASP A 254 20.63 14.43 -1.54
CA ASP A 254 21.02 13.98 -0.20
C ASP A 254 19.82 13.97 0.76
N THR A 255 19.97 13.35 1.91
CA THR A 255 19.08 13.31 3.08
C THR A 255 18.58 14.68 3.54
N LEU A 256 19.31 15.76 3.22
CA LEU A 256 18.91 17.15 3.47
C LEU A 256 18.14 17.81 2.31
N GLY A 257 17.82 17.06 1.26
CA GLY A 257 17.13 17.56 0.06
C GLY A 257 18.01 18.39 -0.87
N ILE A 258 19.33 18.41 -0.65
CA ILE A 258 20.29 19.13 -1.50
C ILE A 258 20.54 18.33 -2.77
N LYS A 259 20.43 18.99 -3.93
CA LYS A 259 20.74 18.39 -5.24
C LYS A 259 22.26 18.30 -5.44
N HIS A 260 22.75 17.10 -5.67
CA HIS A 260 24.10 16.80 -6.11
C HIS A 260 24.08 16.31 -7.55
N GLU A 261 25.16 16.54 -8.29
CA GLU A 261 25.34 16.04 -9.64
C GLU A 261 26.59 15.17 -9.69
N SER A 262 26.46 13.98 -10.26
CA SER A 262 27.60 13.12 -10.57
C SER A 262 27.72 12.92 -12.07
N LEU A 263 28.96 12.93 -12.52
CA LEU A 263 29.32 12.77 -13.92
C LEU A 263 29.47 11.28 -14.25
N VAL A 264 28.92 10.89 -15.38
CA VAL A 264 29.09 9.58 -16.00
C VAL A 264 29.84 9.80 -17.30
N PHE A 265 30.92 9.06 -17.48
CA PHE A 265 31.72 9.09 -18.69
C PHE A 265 31.39 7.87 -19.54
N LEU A 266 30.93 8.09 -20.77
CA LEU A 266 30.59 7.05 -21.73
C LEU A 266 31.60 7.10 -22.88
N GLU A 267 32.31 5.99 -23.09
CA GLU A 267 33.28 5.84 -24.18
C GLU A 267 32.86 4.68 -25.08
N LYS A 268 32.91 4.88 -26.40
CA LYS A 268 32.72 3.81 -27.38
C LYS A 268 34.05 3.09 -27.58
N ALA A 269 34.11 1.78 -27.35
CA ALA A 269 35.32 0.96 -27.51
C ALA A 269 35.10 -0.17 -28.53
N ILE A 270 36.11 -0.49 -29.33
CA ILE A 270 36.11 -1.67 -30.20
C ILE A 270 36.41 -2.90 -29.35
N VAL A 271 35.51 -3.90 -29.36
CA VAL A 271 35.67 -5.13 -28.55
C VAL A 271 36.09 -6.32 -29.40
N THR A 272 35.59 -6.42 -30.64
CA THR A 272 35.92 -7.55 -31.50
C THR A 272 35.90 -7.15 -32.97
N THR A 273 36.87 -7.66 -33.72
CA THR A 273 36.91 -7.56 -35.18
C THR A 273 36.39 -8.88 -35.73
N VAL A 274 35.26 -8.86 -36.45
CA VAL A 274 34.73 -10.04 -37.14
C VAL A 274 35.01 -9.85 -38.62
N THR A 275 35.85 -10.72 -39.16
CA THR A 275 36.13 -10.78 -40.59
C THR A 275 35.30 -11.91 -41.18
N TYR A 276 34.46 -11.59 -42.15
CA TYR A 276 33.69 -12.57 -42.92
C TYR A 276 33.87 -12.30 -44.40
N THR A 277 33.77 -13.34 -45.22
CA THR A 277 33.80 -13.22 -46.68
C THR A 277 32.37 -13.03 -47.17
N ASP A 278 32.12 -11.98 -47.94
CA ASP A 278 30.82 -11.74 -48.57
C ASP A 278 30.59 -12.73 -49.73
N GLU A 279 29.35 -12.82 -50.25
CA GLU A 279 28.98 -13.72 -51.36
C GLU A 279 29.80 -13.45 -52.64
N ASP A 280 30.36 -12.24 -52.79
CA ASP A 280 31.24 -11.84 -53.89
C ASP A 280 32.73 -12.21 -53.69
N GLY A 281 33.06 -12.99 -52.64
CA GLY A 281 34.45 -13.41 -52.36
C GLY A 281 35.33 -12.32 -51.74
N ASN A 282 34.77 -11.16 -51.42
CA ASN A 282 35.48 -10.05 -50.80
C ASN A 282 35.56 -10.22 -49.29
N THR A 283 36.76 -10.04 -48.72
CA THR A 283 36.96 -10.08 -47.27
C THR A 283 36.45 -8.79 -46.63
N VAL A 284 35.31 -8.85 -45.94
CA VAL A 284 34.71 -7.71 -45.26
C VAL A 284 35.02 -7.80 -43.76
N THR A 285 35.73 -6.80 -43.26
CA THR A 285 36.07 -6.70 -41.83
C THR A 285 35.11 -5.74 -41.15
N LYS A 286 34.20 -6.24 -40.31
CA LYS A 286 33.31 -5.41 -39.48
C LYS A 286 33.83 -5.35 -38.05
N ARG A 287 33.90 -4.13 -37.50
CA ARG A 287 34.31 -3.89 -36.11
C ARG A 287 33.07 -3.78 -35.24
N ALA A 288 32.92 -4.67 -34.25
CA ALA A 288 31.89 -4.56 -33.23
C ALA A 288 32.36 -3.60 -32.13
N SER A 289 31.55 -2.58 -31.85
CA SER A 289 31.82 -1.58 -30.82
C SER A 289 30.80 -1.66 -29.69
N THR A 290 31.26 -1.62 -28.44
CA THR A 290 30.39 -1.48 -27.27
C THR A 290 30.60 -0.12 -26.62
N TRP A 291 29.60 0.37 -25.90
CA TRP A 291 29.74 1.52 -25.03
C TRP A 291 30.12 1.06 -23.63
N VAL A 292 31.18 1.65 -23.07
CA VAL A 292 31.66 1.38 -21.72
C VAL A 292 31.38 2.60 -20.85
N ALA A 293 30.64 2.40 -19.76
CA ALA A 293 30.46 3.41 -18.73
C ALA A 293 31.61 3.33 -17.73
N MET A 294 32.28 4.46 -17.49
CA MET A 294 33.32 4.58 -16.47
C MET A 294 32.90 5.62 -15.43
N LYS A 295 33.07 5.24 -14.16
CA LYS A 295 33.01 6.16 -13.02
C LYS A 295 34.44 6.58 -12.73
N ARG A 296 34.78 7.85 -12.98
CA ARG A 296 36.05 8.44 -12.53
C ARG A 296 35.78 9.28 -11.29
#